data_AF-E3L6H5-F1
#
_entry.id   AF-E3L6H5-F1
#
_cell.length_a   1.000
_cell.length_b   1.000
_cell.length_c   1.000
_cell.angle_alpha   90.00
_cell.angle_beta   90.00
_cell.angle_gamma   90.00
#
_symmetry.space_group_name_H-M   'P 1'
#
loop_
_entity.id
_entity.type
_entity.pdbx_description
1 polymer ?
#
loop_
_entity_poly.entity_id
_entity_poly.type
_entity_poly.pdbx_seq_one_letter_code
_entity_poly.pdbx_strand_id
1 'polypeptide(L)'
;MVKMYSELVFQRLGRKFFNSWMSFVPDLNFLTSGWDLRHFHRTIKALSAQDQEKVVHAIIFMGKVLSHTREFFSLRGSQFSEQFAKIHQEFIELQSNFLSQAHSLSTKLDQAGPDTINEVMKGSLITSFTEKLVDFFKKPNLEQRTIEYQLVYYMLNYMDQNHSQIISKTVKHTETNLPRTEREKHLYVFVEQFKFMRAYLKHFPNQNCGEYYSGGYQDLSRFGRMLLDPSFKFHAFKDWINAYVVKLFDHTNWINWFHQDKRKFDPWMGKGSKNLKQQPSVMSCVS
;
A
#
# COMPACT_ATOMS: atom_id res chain seq x y z
N MET A 1 -21.50 -2.06 -8.23
CA MET A 1 -21.21 -0.70 -8.70
C MET A 1 -19.71 -0.35 -8.64
N VAL A 2 -19.07 -0.27 -7.47
CA VAL A 2 -17.64 0.09 -7.37
C VAL A 2 -16.72 -0.85 -8.18
N LYS A 3 -16.95 -2.17 -8.11
CA LYS A 3 -16.24 -3.18 -8.93
C LYS A 3 -16.41 -3.00 -10.46
N MET A 4 -17.56 -2.50 -10.89
CA MET A 4 -17.82 -2.25 -12.31
C MET A 4 -17.12 -0.96 -12.75
N TYR A 5 -17.17 0.08 -11.93
CA TYR A 5 -16.46 1.33 -12.19
C TYR A 5 -14.94 1.11 -12.23
N SER A 6 -14.38 0.36 -11.29
CA SER A 6 -12.94 0.05 -11.28
C SER A 6 -12.53 -0.65 -12.58
N GLU A 7 -13.36 -1.57 -13.08
CA GLU A 7 -13.11 -2.22 -14.36
C GLU A 7 -13.13 -1.25 -15.54
N LEU A 8 -14.12 -0.38 -15.60
CA LEU A 8 -14.20 0.61 -16.67
C LEU A 8 -12.98 1.53 -16.67
N VAL A 9 -12.46 1.89 -15.49
CA VAL A 9 -11.22 2.67 -15.38
C VAL A 9 -10.02 1.88 -15.89
N PHE A 10 -9.90 0.58 -15.58
CA PHE A 10 -8.84 -0.27 -16.14
C PHE A 10 -8.91 -0.38 -17.66
N GLN A 11 -10.10 -0.63 -18.21
CA GLN A 11 -10.29 -0.72 -19.66
C GLN A 11 -10.01 0.62 -20.35
N ARG A 12 -10.48 1.72 -19.78
CA ARG A 12 -10.28 3.07 -20.34
C ARG A 12 -8.81 3.50 -20.31
N LEU A 13 -8.10 3.24 -19.22
CA LEU A 13 -6.71 3.69 -19.06
C LEU A 13 -5.70 2.69 -19.64
N GLY A 14 -6.03 1.40 -19.65
CA GLY A 14 -5.19 0.31 -20.14
C GLY A 14 -3.75 0.43 -19.64
N ARG A 15 -2.80 0.51 -20.59
CA ARG A 15 -1.35 0.64 -20.33
C ARG A 15 -0.95 1.91 -19.56
N LYS A 16 -1.84 2.89 -19.41
CA LYS A 16 -1.58 4.15 -18.71
C LYS A 16 -2.09 4.14 -17.28
N PHE A 17 -2.73 3.06 -16.79
CA PHE A 17 -3.35 3.04 -15.46
C PHE A 17 -2.38 3.48 -14.36
N PHE A 18 -1.21 2.84 -14.22
CA PHE A 18 -0.22 3.17 -13.19
C PHE A 18 0.55 4.49 -13.43
N ASN A 19 0.23 5.24 -14.48
CA ASN A 19 0.90 6.49 -14.83
C ASN A 19 -0.12 7.62 -15.07
N SER A 20 -1.40 7.40 -14.72
CA SER A 20 -2.49 8.32 -15.01
C SER A 20 -2.97 8.98 -13.73
N TRP A 21 -3.19 10.29 -13.80
CA TRP A 21 -3.85 11.05 -12.74
C TRP A 21 -5.31 10.66 -12.52
N MET A 22 -5.95 10.01 -13.51
CA MET A 22 -7.32 9.49 -13.43
C MET A 22 -7.41 8.08 -12.86
N SER A 23 -6.29 7.55 -12.37
CA SER A 23 -6.22 6.22 -11.76
C SER A 23 -6.64 6.27 -10.30
N PHE A 24 -6.82 5.10 -9.69
CA PHE A 24 -7.10 4.99 -8.28
C PHE A 24 -6.10 4.08 -7.60
N VAL A 25 -5.91 4.31 -6.29
CA VAL A 25 -5.19 3.40 -5.41
C VAL A 25 -6.19 2.68 -4.50
N PRO A 26 -5.93 1.42 -4.13
CA PRO A 26 -6.92 0.64 -3.44
C PRO A 26 -6.78 0.81 -1.92
N ASP A 27 -6.97 2.03 -1.43
CA ASP A 27 -7.01 2.42 -0.02
C ASP A 27 -8.36 3.04 0.32
N LEU A 28 -8.96 2.67 1.46
CA LEU A 28 -10.31 3.14 1.82
C LEU A 28 -10.41 4.67 1.88
N ASN A 29 -9.37 5.36 2.36
CA ASN A 29 -9.38 6.83 2.38
C ASN A 29 -9.44 7.36 0.96
N PHE A 30 -8.61 6.84 0.06
CA PHE A 30 -8.65 7.23 -1.35
C PHE A 30 -10.01 6.95 -1.99
N LEU A 31 -10.62 5.80 -1.73
CA LEU A 31 -11.94 5.45 -2.28
C LEU A 31 -13.08 6.33 -1.76
N THR A 32 -12.89 7.00 -0.62
CA THR A 32 -13.90 7.82 0.06
C THR A 32 -13.61 9.32 0.01
N SER A 33 -12.47 9.73 -0.53
CA SER A 33 -12.08 11.14 -0.69
C SER A 33 -11.46 11.48 -2.04
N GLY A 34 -11.15 10.50 -2.89
CA GLY A 34 -10.51 10.69 -4.19
C GLY A 34 -11.45 11.29 -5.23
N TRP A 35 -10.96 12.26 -6.00
CA TRP A 35 -11.76 13.03 -6.97
C TRP A 35 -12.59 12.15 -7.93
N ASP A 36 -11.96 11.13 -8.52
CA ASP A 36 -12.60 10.29 -9.54
C ASP A 36 -13.70 9.36 -8.99
N LEU A 37 -13.72 9.15 -7.68
CA LEU A 37 -14.68 8.29 -6.98
C LEU A 37 -15.70 9.09 -6.16
N ARG A 38 -15.79 10.41 -6.36
CA ARG A 38 -16.72 11.31 -5.63
C ARG A 38 -18.16 10.82 -5.57
N HIS A 39 -18.63 10.22 -6.66
CA HIS A 39 -19.99 9.70 -6.76
C HIS A 39 -20.26 8.51 -5.83
N PHE A 40 -19.21 7.82 -5.38
CA PHE A 40 -19.29 6.70 -4.45
C PHE A 40 -18.94 7.06 -3.01
N HIS A 41 -18.42 8.26 -2.73
CA HIS A 41 -17.97 8.64 -1.38
C HIS A 41 -19.05 8.45 -0.33
N ARG A 42 -20.24 9.04 -0.54
CA ARG A 42 -21.37 8.93 0.40
C ARG A 42 -21.80 7.48 0.58
N THR A 43 -21.88 6.74 -0.53
CA THR A 43 -22.32 5.34 -0.51
C THR A 43 -21.34 4.45 0.24
N ILE A 44 -20.03 4.55 -0.03
CA ILE A 44 -19.00 3.75 0.65
C ILE A 44 -18.93 4.14 2.13
N LYS A 45 -18.97 5.43 2.47
CA LYS A 45 -18.97 5.89 3.87
C LYS A 45 -20.19 5.42 4.65
N ALA A 46 -21.34 5.24 4.01
CA ALA A 46 -22.56 4.74 4.64
C ALA A 46 -22.58 3.22 4.87
N LEU A 47 -21.62 2.47 4.30
CA LEU A 47 -21.50 1.03 4.51
C LEU A 47 -21.01 0.71 5.93
N SER A 48 -21.39 -0.48 6.41
CA SER A 48 -20.79 -1.08 7.61
C SER A 48 -19.28 -1.27 7.43
N ALA A 49 -18.52 -1.37 8.53
CA ALA A 49 -17.08 -1.65 8.44
C ALA A 49 -16.77 -2.94 7.66
N GLN A 50 -17.59 -3.98 7.86
CA GLN A 50 -17.46 -5.26 7.15
C GLN A 50 -17.70 -5.11 5.64
N ASP A 51 -18.63 -4.25 5.23
CA ASP A 51 -18.89 -4.03 3.80
C ASP A 51 -17.88 -3.08 3.17
N GLN A 52 -17.33 -2.12 3.93
CA GLN A 52 -16.19 -1.31 3.50
C GLN A 52 -14.95 -2.18 3.26
N GLU A 53 -14.67 -3.13 4.15
CA GLU A 53 -13.63 -4.13 3.98
C GLU A 53 -13.84 -4.91 2.67
N LYS A 54 -15.05 -5.45 2.46
CA LYS A 54 -15.38 -6.17 1.21
C LYS A 54 -15.19 -5.30 -0.03
N VAL A 55 -15.44 -3.99 0.03
CA VAL A 55 -15.20 -3.07 -1.09
C VAL A 55 -13.70 -2.95 -1.39
N VAL A 56 -12.86 -2.73 -0.37
CA VAL A 56 -11.41 -2.62 -0.56
C VAL A 56 -10.85 -3.97 -1.02
N HIS A 57 -11.28 -5.07 -0.41
CA HIS A 57 -10.93 -6.43 -0.83
C HIS A 57 -11.37 -6.67 -2.27
N ALA A 58 -12.57 -6.24 -2.63
CA ALA A 58 -13.07 -6.39 -3.97
C ALA A 58 -12.33 -5.53 -4.99
N ILE A 59 -11.57 -4.51 -4.62
CA ILE A 59 -10.78 -3.68 -5.55
C ILE A 59 -9.32 -4.15 -5.61
N ILE A 60 -8.68 -4.36 -4.44
CA ILE A 60 -7.30 -4.90 -4.35
C ILE A 60 -7.28 -6.32 -4.92
N PHE A 61 -8.11 -7.19 -4.32
CA PHE A 61 -7.97 -8.64 -4.40
C PHE A 61 -8.95 -9.24 -5.41
N MET A 62 -10.26 -8.93 -5.38
CA MET A 62 -11.21 -9.49 -6.36
C MET A 62 -11.37 -8.71 -7.66
N GLY A 63 -10.90 -7.47 -7.72
CA GLY A 63 -11.39 -6.52 -8.71
C GLY A 63 -10.32 -5.68 -9.32
N LYS A 64 -9.24 -6.34 -9.72
CA LYS A 64 -8.56 -6.08 -10.99
C LYS A 64 -7.21 -5.39 -10.93
N VAL A 65 -6.85 -4.74 -9.83
CA VAL A 65 -5.51 -4.16 -9.73
C VAL A 65 -4.45 -5.26 -9.92
N LEU A 66 -4.50 -6.35 -9.17
CA LEU A 66 -3.51 -7.43 -9.29
C LEU A 66 -3.64 -8.24 -10.58
N SER A 67 -4.85 -8.47 -11.10
CA SER A 67 -5.02 -9.21 -12.37
C SER A 67 -4.51 -8.41 -13.56
N HIS A 68 -4.78 -7.10 -13.62
CA HIS A 68 -4.28 -6.22 -14.69
C HIS A 68 -2.84 -5.78 -14.48
N THR A 69 -2.26 -5.95 -13.28
CA THR A 69 -0.83 -5.74 -13.08
C THR A 69 -0.04 -6.67 -14.00
N ARG A 70 -0.45 -7.93 -14.15
CA ARG A 70 0.23 -8.88 -15.06
C ARG A 70 0.18 -8.40 -16.51
N GLU A 71 -1.01 -8.02 -16.98
CA GLU A 71 -1.20 -7.47 -18.33
C GLU A 71 -0.36 -6.22 -18.55
N PHE A 72 -0.35 -5.29 -17.59
CA PHE A 72 0.44 -4.06 -17.66
C PHE A 72 1.94 -4.34 -17.86
N PHE A 73 2.48 -5.30 -17.11
CA PHE A 73 3.89 -5.67 -17.21
C PHE A 73 4.21 -6.38 -18.53
N SER A 74 3.36 -7.33 -18.95
CA SER A 74 3.51 -8.03 -20.22
C SER A 74 3.47 -7.06 -21.41
N LEU A 75 2.57 -6.08 -21.39
CA LEU A 75 2.45 -5.07 -22.44
C LEU A 75 3.64 -4.10 -22.54
N ARG A 76 4.47 -4.00 -21.48
CA ARG A 76 5.73 -3.26 -21.48
C ARG A 76 6.96 -4.13 -21.76
N GLY A 77 6.77 -5.40 -22.15
CA GLY A 77 7.86 -6.34 -22.39
C GLY A 77 8.64 -6.69 -21.12
N SER A 78 7.97 -6.62 -19.96
CA SER A 78 8.59 -6.84 -18.67
C SER A 78 7.91 -7.95 -17.87
N GLN A 79 8.68 -8.61 -17.01
CA GLN A 79 8.18 -9.61 -16.08
C GLN A 79 8.22 -9.06 -14.65
N PHE A 80 7.48 -9.72 -13.76
CA PHE A 80 7.57 -9.46 -12.33
C PHE A 80 8.94 -9.85 -11.78
N SER A 81 9.35 -9.22 -10.69
CA SER A 81 10.44 -9.78 -9.89
C SER A 81 10.06 -11.18 -9.41
N GLU A 82 11.04 -12.08 -9.27
CA GLU A 82 10.79 -13.48 -8.89
C GLU A 82 10.04 -13.58 -7.55
N GLN A 83 10.40 -12.72 -6.60
CA GLN A 83 9.75 -12.65 -5.30
C GLN A 83 8.29 -12.18 -5.41
N PHE A 84 8.02 -11.15 -6.22
CA PHE A 84 6.66 -10.67 -6.42
C PHE A 84 5.80 -11.68 -7.20
N ALA A 85 6.38 -12.41 -8.16
CA ALA A 85 5.68 -13.46 -8.89
C ALA A 85 5.15 -14.57 -7.96
N LYS A 86 5.93 -14.96 -6.95
CA LYS A 86 5.51 -15.93 -5.93
C LYS A 86 4.34 -15.40 -5.08
N ILE A 87 4.45 -14.14 -4.63
CA ILE A 87 3.37 -13.47 -3.87
C ILE A 87 2.10 -13.38 -4.72
N HIS A 88 2.23 -13.01 -5.99
CA HIS A 88 1.11 -12.88 -6.92
C HIS A 88 0.40 -14.22 -7.15
N GLN A 89 1.16 -15.30 -7.33
CA GLN A 89 0.60 -16.64 -7.55
C GLN A 89 -0.13 -17.17 -6.31
N GLU A 90 0.50 -17.11 -5.13
CA GLU A 90 -0.12 -17.55 -3.87
C GLU A 90 -1.37 -16.70 -3.55
N PHE A 91 -1.35 -15.42 -3.91
CA PHE A 91 -2.52 -14.58 -3.79
C PHE A 91 -3.69 -15.08 -4.68
N ILE A 92 -3.44 -15.41 -5.94
CA ILE A 92 -4.48 -15.93 -6.85
C ILE A 92 -5.12 -17.19 -6.25
N GLU A 93 -4.32 -18.05 -5.65
CA GLU A 93 -4.78 -19.29 -5.00
C GLU A 93 -5.63 -19.01 -3.75
N LEU A 94 -5.26 -17.99 -2.96
CA LEU A 94 -5.97 -17.59 -1.75
C LEU A 94 -7.25 -16.78 -2.00
N GLN A 95 -7.37 -16.12 -3.15
CA GLN A 95 -8.37 -15.08 -3.43
C GLN A 95 -9.83 -15.46 -3.12
N SER A 96 -10.23 -16.70 -3.39
CA SER A 96 -11.61 -17.16 -3.20
C SER A 96 -12.01 -17.29 -1.73
N ASN A 97 -11.05 -17.65 -0.87
CA ASN A 97 -11.27 -17.96 0.54
C ASN A 97 -10.52 -17.01 1.47
N PHE A 98 -9.91 -15.94 0.94
CA PHE A 98 -9.06 -15.05 1.72
C PHE A 98 -9.82 -14.43 2.89
N LEU A 99 -10.99 -13.82 2.65
CA LEU A 99 -11.80 -13.19 3.69
C LEU A 99 -12.20 -14.17 4.79
N SER A 100 -12.69 -15.36 4.42
CA SER A 100 -13.14 -16.36 5.38
C SER A 100 -11.97 -16.90 6.21
N GLN A 101 -10.83 -17.17 5.58
CA GLN A 101 -9.62 -17.61 6.28
C GLN A 101 -9.02 -16.52 7.17
N ALA A 102 -9.00 -15.26 6.73
CA ALA A 102 -8.48 -14.15 7.51
C ALA A 102 -9.35 -13.84 8.73
N HIS A 103 -10.68 -13.86 8.59
CA HIS A 103 -11.60 -13.75 9.74
C HIS A 103 -11.44 -14.94 10.69
N SER A 104 -11.41 -16.17 10.16
CA SER A 104 -11.23 -17.38 10.98
C SER A 104 -9.93 -17.34 11.78
N LEU A 105 -8.82 -16.96 11.14
CA LEU A 105 -7.54 -16.80 11.80
C LEU A 105 -7.58 -15.68 12.85
N SER A 106 -8.17 -14.52 12.52
CA SER A 106 -8.27 -13.40 13.46
C SER A 106 -9.02 -13.82 14.73
N THR A 107 -10.19 -14.46 14.58
CA THR A 107 -10.97 -14.96 15.72
C THR A 107 -10.21 -15.99 16.54
N LYS A 108 -9.52 -16.94 15.89
CA LYS A 108 -8.68 -17.93 16.59
C LYS A 108 -7.55 -17.27 17.36
N LEU A 109 -6.92 -16.24 16.81
CA LEU A 109 -5.84 -15.49 17.47
C LEU A 109 -6.34 -14.67 18.66
N ASP A 110 -7.56 -14.12 18.58
CA ASP A 110 -8.18 -13.40 19.70
C ASP A 110 -8.54 -14.34 20.85
N GLN A 111 -8.86 -15.60 20.55
CA GLN A 111 -9.20 -16.62 21.54
C GLN A 111 -7.98 -17.41 22.04
N ALA A 112 -6.85 -17.36 21.33
CA ALA A 112 -5.66 -18.13 21.66
C ALA A 112 -4.92 -17.54 22.88
N GLY A 113 -4.57 -18.42 23.82
CA GLY A 113 -3.63 -18.10 24.89
C GLY A 113 -2.19 -17.97 24.37
N PRO A 114 -1.26 -17.40 25.17
CA PRO A 114 0.14 -17.23 24.79
C PRO A 114 0.81 -18.48 24.21
N ASP A 115 0.47 -19.65 24.76
CA ASP A 115 1.09 -20.93 24.42
C ASP A 115 0.59 -21.53 23.10
N THR A 116 -0.64 -21.20 22.66
CA THR A 116 -1.26 -21.79 21.46
C THR A 116 -1.17 -20.90 20.22
N ILE A 117 -0.78 -19.62 20.38
CA ILE A 117 -0.65 -18.67 19.26
C ILE A 117 0.26 -19.21 18.15
N ASN A 118 1.42 -19.78 18.50
CA ASN A 118 2.38 -20.26 17.50
C ASN A 118 1.83 -21.43 16.67
N GLU A 119 1.03 -22.30 17.28
CA GLU A 119 0.41 -23.43 16.57
C GLU A 119 -0.70 -22.93 15.62
N VAL A 120 -1.55 -22.02 16.10
CA VAL A 120 -2.58 -21.37 15.28
C VAL A 120 -1.96 -20.65 14.08
N MET A 121 -0.81 -20.00 14.28
CA MET A 121 -0.08 -19.30 13.23
C MET A 121 0.53 -20.27 12.20
N LYS A 122 1.24 -21.32 12.65
CA LYS A 122 1.92 -22.29 11.76
C LYS A 122 0.98 -23.02 10.80
N GLY A 123 -0.25 -23.30 11.24
CA GLY A 123 -1.24 -24.02 10.41
C GLY A 123 -1.94 -23.16 9.36
N SER A 124 -1.69 -21.85 9.29
CA SER A 124 -2.48 -20.94 8.47
C SER A 124 -1.74 -20.46 7.22
N LEU A 125 -2.38 -20.61 6.07
CA LEU A 125 -1.89 -20.06 4.80
C LEU A 125 -1.82 -18.53 4.81
N ILE A 126 -2.75 -17.87 5.53
CA ILE A 126 -2.75 -16.41 5.68
C ILE A 126 -1.50 -15.93 6.46
N THR A 127 -1.05 -16.70 7.45
CA THR A 127 0.20 -16.41 8.17
C THR A 127 1.39 -16.48 7.23
N SER A 128 1.57 -17.60 6.52
CA SER A 128 2.66 -17.79 5.54
C SER A 128 2.67 -16.67 4.49
N PHE A 129 1.50 -16.32 3.96
CA PHE A 129 1.36 -15.24 3.00
C PHE A 129 1.75 -13.88 3.61
N THR A 130 1.31 -13.61 4.85
CA THR A 130 1.67 -12.38 5.58
C THR A 130 3.17 -12.29 5.84
N GLU A 131 3.83 -13.40 6.21
CA GLU A 131 5.29 -13.45 6.40
C GLU A 131 6.03 -13.05 5.13
N LYS A 132 5.61 -13.57 3.97
CA LYS A 132 6.20 -13.21 2.67
C LYS A 132 6.01 -11.74 2.32
N LEU A 133 4.83 -11.18 2.60
CA LEU A 133 4.58 -9.75 2.39
C LEU A 133 5.45 -8.86 3.30
N VAL A 134 5.57 -9.23 4.57
CA VAL A 134 6.44 -8.54 5.55
C VAL A 134 7.90 -8.60 5.09
N ASP A 135 8.38 -9.76 4.67
CA ASP A 135 9.75 -9.94 4.19
C ASP A 135 10.04 -9.13 2.93
N PHE A 136 9.11 -9.14 1.96
CA PHE A 136 9.22 -8.33 0.74
C PHE A 136 9.28 -6.84 1.05
N PHE A 137 8.49 -6.38 2.02
CA PHE A 137 8.44 -4.97 2.42
C PHE A 137 9.70 -4.52 3.18
N LYS A 138 10.29 -5.41 4.01
CA LYS A 138 11.48 -5.12 4.82
C LYS A 138 12.77 -5.11 3.99
N LYS A 139 12.89 -5.98 2.99
CA LYS A 139 14.16 -6.23 2.27
C LYS A 139 14.22 -5.48 0.93
N PRO A 140 14.98 -4.37 0.85
CA PRO A 140 15.16 -3.64 -0.40
C PRO A 140 15.81 -4.52 -1.46
N ASN A 141 15.07 -4.77 -2.54
CA ASN A 141 15.64 -5.23 -3.79
C ASN A 141 15.43 -4.13 -4.84
N LEU A 142 16.52 -3.55 -5.36
CA LEU A 142 16.47 -2.46 -6.35
C LEU A 142 16.00 -2.94 -7.74
N GLU A 143 15.90 -4.25 -7.94
CA GLU A 143 15.18 -4.83 -9.09
C GLU A 143 13.66 -4.77 -8.92
N GLN A 144 13.17 -4.57 -7.68
CA GLN A 144 11.75 -4.38 -7.44
C GLN A 144 11.31 -3.11 -8.15
N ARG A 145 10.09 -3.14 -8.67
CA ARG A 145 9.49 -1.95 -9.27
C ARG A 145 8.62 -1.25 -8.25
N THR A 146 8.56 0.08 -8.36
CA THR A 146 7.72 0.98 -7.57
C THR A 146 6.30 0.43 -7.37
N ILE A 147 5.70 -0.07 -8.46
CA ILE A 147 4.34 -0.64 -8.48
C ILE A 147 4.25 -1.92 -7.63
N GLU A 148 5.19 -2.85 -7.75
CA GLU A 148 5.19 -4.11 -6.97
C GLU A 148 5.23 -3.80 -5.47
N TYR A 149 6.12 -2.89 -5.08
CA TYR A 149 6.26 -2.46 -3.71
C TYR A 149 4.99 -1.77 -3.18
N GLN A 150 4.39 -0.87 -3.95
CA GLN A 150 3.13 -0.23 -3.57
C GLN A 150 1.99 -1.24 -3.41
N LEU A 151 1.91 -2.25 -4.28
CA LEU A 151 0.90 -3.30 -4.19
C LEU A 151 1.07 -4.11 -2.90
N VAL A 152 2.30 -4.53 -2.58
CA VAL A 152 2.60 -5.22 -1.32
C VAL A 152 2.24 -4.35 -0.12
N TYR A 153 2.58 -3.05 -0.16
CA TYR A 153 2.14 -2.10 0.87
C TYR A 153 0.61 -2.06 0.99
N TYR A 154 -0.15 -1.96 -0.11
CA TYR A 154 -1.61 -1.87 -0.03
C TYR A 154 -2.23 -3.16 0.52
N MET A 155 -1.66 -4.33 0.22
CA MET A 155 -2.08 -5.60 0.83
C MET A 155 -1.81 -5.60 2.35
N LEU A 156 -0.62 -5.20 2.77
CA LEU A 156 -0.28 -5.09 4.20
C LEU A 156 -1.17 -4.07 4.91
N ASN A 157 -1.44 -2.92 4.29
CA ASN A 157 -2.29 -1.86 4.84
C ASN A 157 -3.75 -2.31 4.97
N TYR A 158 -4.25 -3.07 4.00
CA TYR A 158 -5.54 -3.74 4.11
C TYR A 158 -5.57 -4.70 5.31
N MET A 159 -4.56 -5.58 5.43
CA MET A 159 -4.53 -6.56 6.51
C MET A 159 -4.38 -5.89 7.87
N ASP A 160 -3.59 -4.84 8.00
CA ASP A 160 -3.44 -4.11 9.26
C ASP A 160 -4.72 -3.38 9.67
N GLN A 161 -5.47 -2.81 8.71
CA GLN A 161 -6.71 -2.08 9.02
C GLN A 161 -7.86 -3.01 9.43
N ASN A 162 -7.95 -4.21 8.86
CA ASN A 162 -9.07 -5.12 9.08
C ASN A 162 -8.74 -6.32 9.98
N HIS A 163 -7.47 -6.72 10.04
CA HIS A 163 -6.96 -7.90 10.75
C HIS A 163 -5.61 -7.62 11.44
N SER A 164 -5.51 -6.49 12.17
CA SER A 164 -4.28 -6.01 12.83
C SER A 164 -3.57 -7.07 13.68
N GLN A 165 -4.33 -7.98 14.29
CA GLN A 165 -3.81 -9.09 15.08
C GLN A 165 -2.90 -10.00 14.25
N ILE A 166 -3.28 -10.34 13.02
CA ILE A 166 -2.48 -11.18 12.12
C ILE A 166 -1.11 -10.52 11.89
N ILE A 167 -1.09 -9.25 11.46
CA ILE A 167 0.16 -8.51 11.23
C ILE A 167 1.01 -8.48 12.50
N SER A 168 0.41 -8.06 13.62
CA SER A 168 1.17 -7.85 14.87
C SER A 168 1.79 -9.14 15.40
N LYS A 169 1.08 -10.27 15.28
CA LYS A 169 1.56 -11.59 15.74
C LYS A 169 2.56 -12.17 14.75
N THR A 170 2.37 -12.01 13.44
CA THR A 170 3.33 -12.43 12.41
C THR A 170 4.66 -11.70 12.56
N VAL A 171 4.63 -10.38 12.75
CA VAL A 171 5.83 -9.56 12.95
C VAL A 171 6.55 -9.98 14.23
N LYS A 172 5.81 -10.17 15.33
CA LYS A 172 6.40 -10.69 16.58
C LYS A 172 7.04 -12.06 16.38
N HIS A 173 6.35 -12.99 15.73
CA HIS A 173 6.83 -14.35 15.46
C HIS A 173 8.13 -14.34 14.65
N THR A 174 8.14 -13.60 13.54
CA THR A 174 9.34 -13.46 12.68
C THR A 174 10.50 -12.78 13.41
N GLU A 175 10.23 -11.79 14.26
CA GLU A 175 11.27 -11.12 15.05
C GLU A 175 11.81 -11.99 16.20
N THR A 176 10.97 -12.79 16.85
CA THR A 176 11.40 -13.68 17.94
C THR A 176 12.27 -14.84 17.48
N ASN A 177 12.07 -15.30 16.24
CA ASN A 177 12.79 -16.44 15.67
C ASN A 177 14.18 -16.06 15.10
N LEU A 178 14.53 -14.77 15.05
CA LEU A 178 15.83 -14.33 14.58
C LEU A 178 16.94 -14.58 15.63
N PRO A 179 18.16 -14.98 15.20
CA PRO A 179 19.33 -15.06 16.07
C PRO A 179 19.51 -13.76 16.88
N ARG A 180 19.94 -13.88 18.14
CA ARG A 180 20.07 -12.74 19.06
C ARG A 180 20.94 -11.60 18.50
N THR A 181 21.98 -11.95 17.74
CA THR A 181 22.90 -11.04 17.04
C THR A 181 22.25 -10.28 15.86
N GLU A 182 21.21 -10.85 15.25
CA GLU A 182 20.45 -10.20 14.17
C GLU A 182 19.30 -9.35 14.73
N ARG A 183 18.68 -9.76 15.84
CA ARG A 183 17.67 -8.96 16.55
C ARG A 183 18.18 -7.57 16.92
N GLU A 184 19.45 -7.47 17.34
CA GLU A 184 20.08 -6.20 17.72
C GLU A 184 20.48 -5.31 16.51
N LYS A 185 20.73 -5.89 15.34
CA LYS A 185 21.04 -5.16 14.09
C LYS A 185 19.79 -4.73 13.32
N HIS A 186 18.69 -5.47 13.45
CA HIS A 186 17.38 -5.20 12.85
C HIS A 186 16.43 -4.48 13.82
N LEU A 187 16.97 -3.72 14.78
CA LEU A 187 16.23 -3.11 15.89
C LEU A 187 15.23 -2.01 15.48
N TYR A 188 14.97 -1.83 14.18
CA TYR A 188 13.85 -1.06 13.68
C TYR A 188 12.79 -1.99 13.07
N VAL A 189 11.82 -2.22 13.95
CA VAL A 189 10.61 -3.01 13.81
C VAL A 189 9.87 -2.57 12.56
N PHE A 190 9.44 -3.54 11.74
CA PHE A 190 8.53 -3.37 10.61
C PHE A 190 7.47 -2.27 10.82
N VAL A 191 6.98 -2.14 12.06
CA VAL A 191 6.07 -1.09 12.55
C VAL A 191 6.48 0.33 12.16
N GLU A 192 7.74 0.74 12.33
CA GLU A 192 8.15 2.12 12.04
C GLU A 192 8.32 2.37 10.53
N GLN A 193 8.84 1.39 9.79
CA GLN A 193 8.85 1.38 8.31
C GLN A 193 7.43 1.51 7.75
N PHE A 194 6.51 0.75 8.32
CA PHE A 194 5.13 0.71 7.89
C PHE A 194 4.36 2.00 8.23
N LYS A 195 4.56 2.56 9.44
CA LYS A 195 4.03 3.88 9.80
C LYS A 195 4.55 4.98 8.88
N PHE A 196 5.85 4.97 8.58
CA PHE A 196 6.45 5.90 7.63
C PHE A 196 5.76 5.77 6.27
N MET A 197 5.70 4.56 5.72
CA MET A 197 5.12 4.35 4.40
C MET A 197 3.64 4.72 4.35
N ARG A 198 2.88 4.47 5.42
CA ARG A 198 1.49 4.92 5.53
C ARG A 198 1.36 6.43 5.50
N ALA A 199 2.19 7.15 6.24
CA ALA A 199 2.18 8.61 6.24
C ALA A 199 2.64 9.18 4.88
N TYR A 200 3.72 8.61 4.35
CA TYR A 200 4.34 9.00 3.09
C TYR A 200 3.39 8.77 1.90
N LEU A 201 2.80 7.59 1.76
CA LEU A 201 1.89 7.26 0.67
C LEU A 201 0.57 8.01 0.75
N LYS A 202 0.05 8.30 1.95
CA LYS A 202 -1.14 9.16 2.08
C LYS A 202 -0.89 10.58 1.58
N HIS A 203 0.37 11.00 1.45
CA HIS A 203 0.70 12.36 1.01
C HIS A 203 0.43 12.60 -0.48
N PHE A 204 0.45 11.59 -1.37
CA PHE A 204 0.47 11.80 -2.83
C PHE A 204 -0.85 11.60 -3.59
N PRO A 205 -1.60 10.51 -3.38
CA PRO A 205 -2.88 10.29 -4.05
C PRO A 205 -3.88 11.42 -3.75
N ASN A 206 -3.67 12.15 -2.66
CA ASN A 206 -4.53 13.20 -2.15
C ASN A 206 -4.11 14.62 -2.57
N GLN A 207 -3.11 14.76 -3.45
CA GLN A 207 -2.55 16.07 -3.83
C GLN A 207 -3.37 16.84 -4.87
N ASN A 208 -4.28 16.17 -5.59
CA ASN A 208 -5.09 16.78 -6.65
C ASN A 208 -6.48 17.29 -6.19
N CYS A 209 -6.77 17.37 -4.90
CA CYS A 209 -8.14 17.63 -4.42
C CYS A 209 -8.25 18.92 -3.59
N GLY A 210 -9.18 19.80 -4.01
CA GLY A 210 -9.71 20.89 -3.19
C GLY A 210 -10.58 20.38 -2.02
N GLU A 211 -11.70 21.07 -1.75
CA GLU A 211 -12.58 20.94 -0.56
C GLU A 211 -13.09 19.53 -0.17
N TYR A 212 -12.87 18.49 -0.98
CA TYR A 212 -13.43 17.15 -0.77
C TYR A 212 -12.51 16.17 -0.02
N TYR A 213 -11.26 16.52 0.23
CA TYR A 213 -10.34 15.66 0.98
C TYR A 213 -10.49 15.86 2.48
N SER A 214 -10.94 14.80 3.18
CA SER A 214 -11.11 14.80 4.65
C SER A 214 -10.01 14.08 5.41
N GLY A 215 -8.96 13.59 4.73
CA GLY A 215 -7.86 12.90 5.41
C GLY A 215 -6.92 13.89 6.08
N GLY A 216 -6.63 13.70 7.37
CA GLY A 216 -5.70 14.58 8.08
C GLY A 216 -4.31 14.61 7.44
N TYR A 217 -3.71 15.80 7.38
CA TYR A 217 -2.30 15.96 7.01
C TYR A 217 -1.42 15.04 7.87
N GLN A 218 -0.55 14.25 7.24
CA GLN A 218 0.35 13.36 7.97
C GLN A 218 1.70 14.06 8.17
N ASP A 219 2.07 14.31 9.43
CA ASP A 219 3.34 14.93 9.77
C ASP A 219 4.50 13.94 9.65
N LEU A 220 5.31 14.11 8.60
CA LEU A 220 6.55 13.34 8.39
C LEU A 220 7.75 13.86 9.21
N SER A 221 7.60 14.96 9.96
CA SER A 221 8.72 15.60 10.70
C SER A 221 9.40 14.65 11.69
N ARG A 222 8.61 13.76 12.32
CA ARG A 222 9.14 12.73 13.23
C ARG A 222 10.16 11.82 12.54
N PHE A 223 9.86 11.37 11.33
CA PHE A 223 10.77 10.51 10.58
C PHE A 223 11.98 11.29 10.08
N GLY A 224 11.81 12.58 9.74
CA GLY A 224 12.93 13.49 9.48
C GLY A 224 13.89 13.56 10.67
N ARG A 225 13.36 13.73 11.90
CA ARG A 225 14.17 13.72 13.13
C ARG A 225 14.92 12.40 13.33
N MET A 226 14.29 11.26 13.06
CA MET A 226 14.93 9.94 13.15
C MET A 226 16.13 9.77 12.20
N LEU A 227 16.13 10.46 11.05
CA LEU A 227 17.21 10.35 10.06
C LEU A 227 18.37 11.33 10.29
N LEU A 228 18.06 12.43 10.96
CA LEU A 228 19.02 13.44 11.40
C LEU A 228 19.68 13.05 12.73
N ASP A 229 19.15 12.04 13.41
CA ASP A 229 19.73 11.51 14.64
C ASP A 229 21.14 10.94 14.35
N PRO A 230 22.19 11.43 15.03
CA PRO A 230 23.57 11.00 14.80
C PRO A 230 23.86 9.62 15.42
N SER A 231 22.96 9.06 16.22
CA SER A 231 23.15 7.72 16.80
C SER A 231 23.01 6.63 15.74
N PHE A 232 23.79 5.54 15.90
CA PHE A 232 23.68 4.34 15.07
C PHE A 232 22.33 3.62 15.17
N LYS A 233 21.47 4.07 16.08
CA LYS A 233 20.16 3.49 16.35
C LYS A 233 19.38 3.36 15.04
N PHE A 234 19.18 4.44 14.30
CA PHE A 234 18.29 4.48 13.13
C PHE A 234 18.96 4.10 11.80
N HIS A 235 20.18 3.54 11.80
CA HIS A 235 20.95 3.31 10.57
C HIS A 235 20.21 2.40 9.57
N ALA A 236 19.68 1.26 10.02
CA ALA A 236 18.91 0.35 9.16
C ALA A 236 17.64 1.00 8.58
N PHE A 237 16.96 1.87 9.35
CA PHE A 237 15.80 2.61 8.88
C PHE A 237 16.18 3.65 7.83
N LYS A 238 17.32 4.33 8.03
CA LYS A 238 17.89 5.29 7.06
C LYS A 238 18.27 4.61 5.76
N ASP A 239 18.91 3.45 5.82
CA ASP A 239 19.27 2.68 4.64
C ASP A 239 18.04 2.19 3.88
N TRP A 240 17.01 1.74 4.61
CA TRP A 240 15.74 1.34 4.02
C TRP A 240 15.03 2.51 3.33
N ILE A 241 14.96 3.70 3.95
CA ILE A 241 14.41 4.91 3.30
C ILE A 241 15.23 5.27 2.06
N ASN A 242 16.55 5.22 2.13
CA ASN A 242 17.41 5.52 0.99
C ASN A 242 17.17 4.54 -0.17
N ALA A 243 17.04 3.25 0.13
CA ALA A 243 16.79 2.23 -0.90
C ALA A 243 15.41 2.40 -1.55
N TYR A 244 14.36 2.59 -0.75
CA TYR A 244 13.02 2.68 -1.29
C TYR A 244 12.67 4.09 -1.75
N VAL A 245 12.62 5.06 -0.83
CA VAL A 245 12.16 6.42 -1.15
C VAL A 245 13.11 7.11 -2.11
N VAL A 246 14.42 7.08 -1.84
CA VAL A 246 15.36 7.85 -2.65
C VAL A 246 15.69 7.13 -3.96
N LYS A 247 16.02 5.84 -3.93
CA LYS A 247 16.43 5.10 -5.14
C LYS A 247 15.25 4.51 -5.91
N LEU A 248 14.33 3.79 -5.27
CA LEU A 248 13.22 3.13 -5.97
C LEU A 248 12.14 4.11 -6.44
N PHE A 249 11.72 5.04 -5.58
CA PHE A 249 10.73 6.07 -5.95
C PHE A 249 11.37 7.27 -6.67
N ASP A 250 12.70 7.41 -6.67
CA ASP A 250 13.42 8.57 -7.25
C ASP A 250 12.97 9.91 -6.65
N HIS A 251 12.77 9.89 -5.33
CA HIS A 251 12.16 10.94 -4.53
C HIS A 251 13.15 11.52 -3.51
N THR A 252 14.19 12.22 -3.99
CA THR A 252 15.33 12.70 -3.18
C THR A 252 14.99 13.78 -2.14
N ASN A 253 13.91 14.53 -2.32
CA ASN A 253 13.54 15.68 -1.48
C ASN A 253 12.32 15.45 -0.58
N TRP A 254 12.00 14.19 -0.28
CA TRP A 254 10.78 13.82 0.45
C TRP A 254 10.62 14.47 1.82
N ILE A 255 11.72 14.82 2.50
CA ILE A 255 11.70 15.53 3.79
C ILE A 255 11.10 16.94 3.66
N ASN A 256 11.32 17.60 2.51
CA ASN A 256 10.96 19.00 2.27
C ASN A 256 9.66 19.17 1.46
N TRP A 257 8.90 18.10 1.23
CA TRP A 257 7.69 18.17 0.39
C TRP A 257 6.53 18.95 0.99
N PHE A 258 6.59 19.26 2.27
CA PHE A 258 5.72 20.26 2.89
C PHE A 258 5.64 21.57 2.07
N HIS A 259 6.71 21.90 1.34
CA HIS A 259 6.85 23.13 0.56
C HIS A 259 6.89 22.96 -0.96
N GLN A 260 6.73 21.73 -1.50
CA GLN A 260 6.85 21.50 -2.94
C GLN A 260 5.50 21.48 -3.67
N ASP A 261 5.53 21.90 -4.94
CA ASP A 261 4.37 21.92 -5.83
C ASP A 261 3.77 20.51 -5.99
N LYS A 262 2.54 20.39 -5.50
CA LYS A 262 1.77 19.16 -5.24
C LYS A 262 1.28 18.45 -6.51
N ARG A 263 1.61 18.93 -7.72
CA ARG A 263 1.08 18.40 -8.99
C ARG A 263 2.08 17.58 -9.81
N LYS A 264 3.21 17.19 -9.22
CA LYS A 264 4.31 16.54 -9.94
C LYS A 264 4.17 15.03 -10.09
N PHE A 265 3.31 14.40 -9.29
CA PHE A 265 3.22 12.95 -9.18
C PHE A 265 1.80 12.45 -9.47
N ASP A 266 1.68 11.31 -10.13
CA ASP A 266 0.41 10.59 -10.28
C ASP A 266 0.06 9.82 -8.97
N PRO A 267 -1.15 9.24 -8.84
CA PRO A 267 -1.55 8.48 -7.66
C PRO A 267 -0.65 7.28 -7.32
N TRP A 268 0.11 6.79 -8.31
CA TRP A 268 1.10 5.72 -8.15
C TRP A 268 2.52 6.27 -8.02
N MET A 269 2.67 7.57 -7.75
CA MET A 269 3.93 8.26 -7.53
C MET A 269 4.92 8.18 -8.70
N GLY A 270 4.43 7.95 -9.92
CA GLY A 270 5.22 8.19 -11.12
C GLY A 270 5.43 9.70 -11.30
N LYS A 271 6.62 10.09 -11.77
CA LYS A 271 6.85 11.46 -12.22
C LYS A 271 5.94 11.71 -13.42
N GLY A 272 4.99 12.63 -13.27
CA GLY A 272 4.09 13.02 -14.35
C GLY A 272 4.91 13.56 -15.52
N SER A 273 4.68 13.02 -16.72
CA SER A 273 5.22 13.64 -17.94
C SER A 273 4.66 15.06 -18.02
N LYS A 274 5.51 16.09 -18.07
CA LYS A 274 5.15 17.52 -18.18
C LYS A 274 4.35 17.91 -19.44
N ASN A 275 3.74 16.96 -20.15
CA ASN A 275 3.11 17.14 -21.45
C ASN A 275 1.62 16.76 -21.46
N LEU A 276 0.84 17.29 -20.52
CA LEU A 276 -0.55 17.62 -20.82
C LEU A 276 -0.61 19.15 -20.85
N LYS A 277 -0.48 19.69 -22.08
CA LYS A 277 -0.98 21.03 -22.38
C LYS A 277 -2.36 21.14 -21.74
N GLN A 278 -2.52 22.17 -20.92
CA GLN A 278 -3.81 22.65 -20.45
C GLN A 278 -4.80 22.56 -21.62
N GLN A 279 -5.77 21.64 -21.54
CA GLN A 279 -7.01 21.85 -22.26
C GLN A 279 -7.77 22.92 -21.47
N PRO A 280 -8.20 24.01 -22.13
CA PRO A 280 -8.69 25.19 -21.45
C PRO A 280 -9.96 24.89 -20.69
N SER A 281 -10.05 25.52 -19.53
CA SER A 281 -11.29 25.82 -18.81
C SER A 281 -12.41 26.21 -19.77
N VAL A 282 -13.39 25.32 -19.95
CA VAL A 282 -14.72 25.71 -20.42
C VAL A 282 -15.72 25.16 -19.44
N MET A 283 -15.99 25.95 -18.42
CA MET A 283 -17.36 26.33 -18.06
C MET A 283 -17.23 27.52 -17.12
N SER A 284 -17.29 28.69 -17.75
CA SER A 284 -17.76 29.91 -17.12
C SER A 284 -19.10 29.61 -16.45
N CYS A 285 -19.13 29.62 -15.13
CA CYS A 285 -20.35 29.95 -14.41
C CYS A 285 -20.70 31.38 -14.77
N VAL A 286 -21.62 31.55 -15.73
CA VAL A 286 -22.39 32.77 -15.84
C VAL A 286 -23.48 32.65 -14.78
N SER A 287 -23.49 33.67 -13.93
CA SER A 287 -24.43 34.06 -12.88
C SER A 287 -25.90 33.77 -13.16
#